data_AF-A0A497GW77-F1
#
_entry.id   AF-A0A497GW77-F1
#
_cell.length_a   1.000
_cell.length_b   1.000
_cell.length_c   1.000
_cell.angle_alpha   90.00
_cell.angle_beta   90.00
_cell.angle_gamma   90.00
#
_symmetry.space_group_name_H-M   'P 1'
#
loop_
_entity.id
_entity.type
_entity.pdbx_description
1 polymer ?
#
loop_
_entity_poly.entity_id
_entity_poly.type
_entity_poly.pdbx_seq_one_letter_code
_entity_poly.pdbx_strand_id
1 'polypeptide(L)' 'MYDCGFELAKTIIRWAEREDRSELDWYVPAGKQLGPQPENFLRGLFDGLQEMAPKDWDWGWEWLEGQEGVVVIRKKGGAR' A
#
# COMPACT_ATOMS: atom_id res chain seq x y z
N MET A 1 -1.52 16.18 12.75
CA MET A 1 -2.27 15.77 11.56
C MET A 1 -2.14 14.26 11.50
N TYR A 2 -3.22 13.50 11.63
CA TYR A 2 -3.12 12.04 11.54
C TYR A 2 -2.68 11.69 10.12
N ASP A 3 -1.61 10.92 10.00
CA ASP A 3 -1.10 10.51 8.70
C ASP A 3 -1.99 9.39 8.15
N CYS A 4 -3.09 9.79 7.48
CA CYS A 4 -4.07 8.87 6.92
C CYS A 4 -3.45 7.86 5.95
N GLY A 5 -2.32 8.21 5.30
CA GLY A 5 -1.57 7.29 4.46
C GLY A 5 -0.91 6.18 5.27
N PHE A 6 -0.26 6.55 6.37
CA PHE A 6 0.41 5.60 7.27
C PHE A 6 -0.59 4.61 7.92
N GLU A 7 -1.78 5.08 8.30
CA GLU A 7 -2.83 4.20 8.82
C GLU A 7 -3.40 3.26 7.74
N LEU A 8 -3.47 3.70 6.48
CA LEU A 8 -3.81 2.80 5.38
C LEU A 8 -2.72 1.74 5.18
N ALA A 9 -1.44 2.10 5.25
CA ALA A 9 -0.35 1.13 5.19
C ALA A 9 -0.48 0.04 6.27
N LYS A 10 -0.74 0.43 7.53
CA LYS A 10 -1.02 -0.53 8.63
C LYS A 10 -2.14 -1.49 8.27
N THR A 11 -3.20 -0.97 7.66
CA THR A 11 -4.35 -1.76 7.27
C THR A 11 -3.97 -2.76 6.18
N ILE A 12 -3.28 -2.33 5.13
CA ILE A 12 -2.82 -3.18 4.04
C ILE A 12 -1.92 -4.31 4.57
N ILE A 13 -0.92 -4.00 5.41
CA ILE A 13 -0.01 -5.01 5.98
C ILE A 13 -0.79 -6.03 6.81
N ARG A 14 -1.68 -5.58 7.71
CA ARG A 14 -2.48 -6.49 8.54
C ARG A 14 -3.38 -7.41 7.72
N TRP A 15 -3.92 -6.91 6.61
CA TRP A 15 -4.68 -7.75 5.69
C TRP A 15 -3.79 -8.76 4.99
N ALA A 16 -2.64 -8.31 4.47
CA ALA A 16 -1.65 -9.17 3.84
C ALA A 16 -1.23 -10.32 4.77
N GLU A 17 -0.88 -10.04 6.03
CA GLU A 17 -0.49 -11.06 7.01
C GLU A 17 -1.60 -12.06 7.34
N ARG A 18 -2.87 -11.65 7.27
CA ARG A 18 -4.03 -12.51 7.55
C ARG A 18 -4.44 -13.38 6.36
N GLU A 19 -4.12 -12.95 5.16
CA GLU A 19 -4.47 -13.67 3.93
C GLU A 19 -3.46 -14.80 3.68
N ASP A 20 -3.97 -16.00 3.37
CA ASP A 20 -3.12 -17.14 2.99
C ASP A 20 -2.48 -16.94 1.60
N ARG A 21 -2.96 -15.94 0.84
CA ARG A 21 -2.47 -15.58 -0.48
C ARG A 21 -0.99 -15.18 -0.45
N SER A 22 -0.29 -15.44 -1.54
CA SER A 22 1.08 -14.99 -1.77
C SER A 22 1.17 -13.55 -2.28
N GLU A 23 0.05 -12.97 -2.69
CA GLU A 23 -0.06 -11.64 -3.30
C GLU A 23 -1.43 -11.01 -3.03
N LEU A 24 -1.41 -9.72 -2.71
CA LEU A 24 -2.57 -8.87 -2.49
C LEU A 24 -2.39 -7.55 -3.25
N ASP A 25 -3.37 -7.23 -4.08
CA ASP A 25 -3.45 -5.96 -4.80
C ASP A 25 -4.49 -5.08 -4.10
N TRP A 26 -4.09 -3.88 -3.69
CA TRP A 26 -4.94 -2.93 -3.00
C TRP A 26 -5.06 -1.64 -3.80
N TYR A 27 -6.27 -1.36 -4.28
CA TYR A 27 -6.59 -0.13 -4.99
C TYR A 27 -6.62 1.05 -4.02
N VAL A 28 -5.86 2.08 -4.34
CA VAL A 28 -5.75 3.31 -3.59
C VAL A 28 -6.18 4.45 -4.51
N PRO A 29 -7.25 5.19 -4.19
CA PRO A 29 -7.58 6.39 -4.95
C PRO A 29 -6.39 7.34 -4.89
N ALA A 30 -6.00 7.91 -6.01
CA ALA A 30 -4.91 8.87 -6.10
C ALA A 30 -5.43 10.21 -6.67
N GLY A 31 -4.62 11.26 -6.61
CA GLY A 31 -5.05 12.58 -7.12
C GLY A 31 -6.13 13.26 -6.27
N LYS A 32 -7.08 13.95 -6.90
CA LYS A 32 -8.01 14.89 -6.20
C LYS A 32 -8.95 14.21 -5.20
N GLN A 33 -9.15 12.90 -5.31
CA GLN A 33 -10.04 12.13 -4.44
C GLN A 33 -9.45 11.91 -3.03
N LEU A 34 -8.13 12.02 -2.86
CA LEU A 34 -7.45 11.93 -1.56
C LEU A 34 -7.60 13.20 -0.70
N GLY A 35 -8.32 14.21 -1.19
CA GLY A 35 -8.54 15.48 -0.50
C GLY A 35 -7.44 16.52 -0.81
N PRO A 36 -7.26 17.54 0.05
CA PRO A 36 -6.47 18.72 -0.28
C PRO A 36 -4.95 18.48 -0.35
N GLN A 37 -4.45 17.34 0.13
CA GLN A 37 -3.01 17.04 0.21
C GLN A 37 -2.70 15.59 -0.20
N PRO A 38 -2.95 15.21 -1.46
CA PRO A 38 -2.73 13.85 -1.96
C PRO A 38 -1.28 13.39 -1.82
N GLU A 39 -0.32 14.30 -1.96
CA GLU A 39 1.11 14.00 -1.83
C GLU A 39 1.49 13.59 -0.40
N ASN A 40 0.93 14.25 0.62
CA ASN A 40 1.19 13.89 2.02
C ASN A 40 0.58 12.54 2.37
N PHE A 41 -0.60 12.23 1.83
CA PHE A 41 -1.21 10.91 1.97
C PHE A 41 -0.33 9.83 1.33
N LEU A 42 0.11 10.02 0.08
CA LEU A 42 0.94 9.03 -0.61
C LEU A 42 2.29 8.85 0.08
N ARG A 43 2.91 9.94 0.57
CA ARG A 43 4.15 9.85 1.34
C ARG A 43 3.96 8.99 2.59
N GLY A 44 2.93 9.27 3.40
CA GLY A 44 2.67 8.48 4.60
C GLY A 44 2.35 7.01 4.33
N LEU A 45 1.65 6.73 3.23
CA LEU A 45 1.41 5.37 2.75
C LEU A 45 2.72 4.65 2.43
N PHE A 46 3.60 5.28 1.66
CA PHE A 46 4.88 4.68 1.27
C PHE A 46 5.83 4.51 2.45
N ASP A 47 5.93 5.52 3.32
CA ASP A 47 6.73 5.44 4.55
C ASP A 47 6.22 4.31 5.44
N GLY A 48 4.90 4.18 5.59
CA GLY A 48 4.29 3.11 6.37
C GLY A 48 4.52 1.72 5.79
N LEU A 49 4.39 1.55 4.47
CA LEU A 49 4.68 0.27 3.80
C LEU A 49 6.17 -0.09 3.94
N GLN A 50 7.06 0.89 3.79
CA GLN A 50 8.50 0.70 3.95
C GLN A 50 8.90 0.32 5.38
N GLU A 51 8.23 0.88 6.40
CA GLU A 51 8.52 0.62 7.81
C GLU A 51 7.92 -0.71 8.30
N MET A 52 6.72 -1.05 7.84
CA MET A 52 5.93 -2.14 8.41
C MET A 52 5.89 -3.42 7.58
N ALA A 53 6.26 -3.37 6.29
CA ALA A 53 6.31 -4.58 5.48
C ALA A 53 7.21 -5.63 6.15
N PRO A 54 6.69 -6.85 6.42
CA PRO A 54 7.51 -7.91 7.00
C PRO A 54 8.70 -8.23 6.09
N LYS A 55 9.81 -8.71 6.67
CA LYS A 55 11.06 -8.94 5.92
C LYS A 55 10.92 -9.94 4.78
N ASP A 56 9.97 -10.86 4.90
CA ASP A 56 9.59 -11.88 3.93
C ASP A 56 8.49 -11.40 2.97
N TRP A 57 8.18 -10.09 2.93
CA TRP A 57 7.25 -9.49 1.99
C TRP A 57 7.92 -8.35 1.21
N ASP A 58 7.62 -8.25 -0.08
CA ASP A 58 7.93 -7.12 -0.94
C ASP A 58 6.64 -6.34 -1.24
N TRP A 59 6.78 -5.06 -1.54
CA TRP A 59 5.67 -4.24 -2.01
C TRP A 59 6.09 -3.36 -3.19
N GLY A 60 5.12 -2.97 -4.00
CA GLY A 60 5.28 -2.07 -5.13
C GLY A 60 4.08 -1.14 -5.29
N TRP A 61 4.27 -0.09 -6.08
CA TRP A 61 3.22 0.86 -6.44
C TRP A 61 3.11 0.94 -7.96
N GLU A 62 1.90 0.81 -8.47
CA GLU A 62 1.58 0.96 -9.89
C GLU A 62 0.54 2.07 -10.08
N TRP A 63 0.75 2.93 -11.08
CA TRP A 63 -0.24 3.93 -11.46
C TRP A 63 -1.21 3.31 -12.46
N LEU A 64 -2.50 3.40 -12.17
CA LEU A 64 -3.55 3.05 -13.12
C LEU A 64 -4.02 4.30 -13.87
N GLU A 65 -4.46 4.12 -15.11
CA GLU A 65 -5.11 5.18 -15.85
C GLU A 65 -6.38 5.62 -15.09
N GLY A 66 -6.52 6.92 -14.77
CA GLY A 66 -7.73 7.44 -14.13
C GLY A 66 -7.58 8.05 -12.73
N GLN A 67 -6.36 8.39 -12.30
CA GLN A 67 -6.07 8.92 -10.95
C GLN A 67 -6.18 7.86 -9.85
N GLU A 68 -5.92 6.60 -10.14
CA GLU A 68 -5.82 5.56 -9.12
C GLU A 68 -4.39 5.02 -9.12
N GLY A 69 -3.96 4.47 -7.98
CA GLY A 69 -2.80 3.60 -7.99
C GLY A 69 -3.04 2.37 -7.13
N VAL A 70 -2.23 1.37 -7.35
CA VAL A 70 -2.37 0.07 -6.71
C VAL A 70 -1.12 -0.19 -5.91
N VAL A 71 -1.32 -0.52 -4.63
CA VAL A 71 -0.28 -1.15 -3.82
C VAL A 71 -0.35 -2.64 -4.09
N VAL A 72 0.75 -3.21 -4.56
CA VAL A 72 0.89 -4.66 -4.69
C VAL A 72 1.81 -5.15 -3.59
N ILE A 73 1.37 -6.09 -2.76
CA ILE A 73 2.17 -6.67 -1.69
C ILE A 73 2.27 -8.20 -1.83
N ARG A 74 3.49 -8.74 -1.76
CA ARG A 74 3.84 -10.11 -2.17
C ARG A 74 4.77 -10.79 -1.17
N LYS A 75 4.60 -12.09 -0.90
CA LYS A 75 5.55 -12.89 -0.11
C LYS A 75 6.82 -13.19 -0.93
N LYS A 76 8.00 -12.88 -0.39
CA LYS A 76 9.32 -13.22 -0.92
C LYS A 76 9.48 -14.74 -0.88
N GLY A 77 9.31 -15.39 -2.02
CA GLY A 77 9.40 -16.84 -2.11
C GLY A 77 8.12 -17.54 -2.55
N GLY A 78 7.08 -16.79 -2.96
CA GLY A 78 6.02 -17.30 -3.84
C GLY A 78 6.53 -17.58 -5.26
N ALA A 79 7.65 -18.29 -5.39
CA ALA A 79 8.09 -18.84 -6.65
C ALA A 79 7.11 -19.96 -7.05
N ARG A 80 6.49 -19.81 -8.22
CA ARG A 80 5.89 -20.92 -8.96
C ARG A 80 6.93 -21.99 -9.26
#